data_AF-A0A377AXH3-F1
#
_entry.id   AF-A0A377AXH3-F1
#
_cell.length_a   1.000
_cell.length_b   1.000
_cell.length_c   1.000
_cell.angle_alpha   90.00
_cell.angle_beta   90.00
_cell.angle_gamma   90.00
#
_symmetry.space_group_name_H-M   'P 1'
#
loop_
_entity.id
_entity.type
_entity.pdbx_description
1 polymer ?
#
loop_
_entity_poly.entity_id
_entity_poly.type
_entity_poly.pdbx_seq_one_letter_code
_entity_poly.pdbx_strand_id
1 'polypeptide(L)'
;MTIDYQALREAAERAIPAMEHLLMLPVDDDLLTEQELKDYGVDIDALNAFKFLTGPETVLALLDERERNQQYIKRRDQENEDIALTVGRLLIENGQLVADTLRHLADNEIDSDYFAITSTNENGTEIDHEMAITDYALQAAGTVDELVAALESAEKRIAELEAREIKPAKGEVLVVVSGFTGCGKSAIAGEIEIAMKAIGVPVKWTNGDAEKRMTGADWLTAIEMYKPTVRIAEVNVPRAAGIRIKGE
;
A
#
# COMPACT_ATOMS: atom_id res chain seq x y z
N MET A 1 -23.40 7.06 17.88
CA MET A 1 -24.33 6.84 16.76
C MET A 1 -23.89 5.58 16.04
N THR A 2 -24.79 4.64 15.82
CA THR A 2 -24.48 3.41 15.07
C THR A 2 -25.00 3.60 13.66
N ILE A 3 -24.10 3.57 12.67
CA ILE A 3 -24.47 3.77 11.26
C ILE A 3 -24.97 2.44 10.72
N ASP A 4 -26.16 2.45 10.12
CA ASP A 4 -26.65 1.30 9.37
C ASP A 4 -26.00 1.29 7.98
N TYR A 5 -24.89 0.56 7.89
CA TYR A 5 -24.12 0.43 6.66
C TYR A 5 -24.92 -0.22 5.52
N GLN A 6 -25.83 -1.13 5.84
CA GLN A 6 -26.61 -1.83 4.82
C GLN A 6 -27.68 -0.90 4.24
N ALA A 7 -28.44 -0.22 5.10
CA ALA A 7 -29.44 0.76 4.66
C ALA A 7 -28.81 1.93 3.90
N LEU A 8 -27.66 2.42 4.36
CA LEU A 8 -26.91 3.48 3.68
C LEU A 8 -26.43 3.04 2.29
N ARG A 9 -25.91 1.81 2.17
CA ARG A 9 -25.45 1.25 0.90
C ARG A 9 -26.60 1.07 -0.09
N GLU A 10 -27.71 0.49 0.34
CA GLU A 10 -28.89 0.28 -0.53
C GLU A 10 -29.50 1.61 -1.00
N ALA A 11 -29.53 2.62 -0.14
CA ALA A 11 -29.98 3.96 -0.52
C ALA A 11 -29.02 4.63 -1.50
N ALA A 12 -27.70 4.49 -1.30
CA ALA A 12 -26.70 5.01 -2.21
C ALA A 12 -26.78 4.34 -3.60
N GLU A 13 -26.87 3.01 -3.65
CA GLU A 13 -26.97 2.24 -4.88
C GLU A 13 -28.22 2.61 -5.71
N ARG A 14 -29.35 2.92 -5.05
CA ARG A 14 -30.55 3.43 -5.73
C ARG A 14 -30.46 4.90 -6.13
N ALA A 15 -29.75 5.73 -5.37
CA ALA A 15 -29.60 7.16 -5.64
C ALA A 15 -28.65 7.46 -6.81
N ILE A 16 -27.65 6.61 -7.08
CA ILE A 16 -26.70 6.78 -8.20
C ILE A 16 -27.40 6.98 -9.55
N PRO A 17 -28.23 6.04 -10.04
CA PRO A 17 -28.90 6.24 -11.33
C PRO A 17 -29.87 7.42 -11.30
N ALA A 18 -30.59 7.64 -10.19
CA ALA A 18 -31.49 8.79 -10.07
C ALA A 18 -30.74 10.13 -10.23
N MET A 19 -29.51 10.22 -9.71
CA MET A 19 -28.67 11.40 -9.81
C MET A 19 -28.08 11.56 -11.22
N GLU A 20 -27.71 10.47 -11.89
CA GLU A 20 -27.28 10.47 -13.29
C GLU A 20 -28.40 10.96 -14.22
N HIS A 21 -29.63 10.48 -14.04
CA HIS A 21 -30.80 10.93 -14.80
C HIS A 21 -31.07 12.43 -14.57
N LEU A 22 -30.95 12.90 -13.32
CA LEU A 22 -31.13 14.31 -12.98
C LEU A 22 -30.07 15.22 -13.64
N LEU A 23 -28.82 14.73 -13.78
CA LEU A 23 -27.73 15.45 -14.44
C LEU A 23 -27.87 15.49 -15.98
N MET A 24 -28.63 14.57 -16.57
CA MET A 24 -28.88 14.52 -18.02
C MET A 24 -30.07 15.39 -18.46
N LEU A 25 -30.78 16.02 -17.53
CA LEU A 25 -31.89 16.91 -17.84
C LEU A 25 -31.40 18.16 -18.57
N PRO A 26 -32.15 18.67 -19.56
CA PRO A 26 -31.85 19.96 -20.17
C PRO A 26 -31.88 21.06 -19.09
N VAL A 27 -30.79 21.83 -19.02
CA VAL A 27 -30.62 22.93 -18.06
C VAL A 27 -31.40 24.15 -18.56
N ASP A 28 -32.71 24.05 -18.62
CA ASP A 28 -33.57 25.21 -18.80
C ASP A 28 -33.82 25.86 -17.42
N ASP A 29 -33.88 27.20 -17.35
CA ASP A 29 -34.02 27.99 -16.10
C ASP A 29 -35.37 27.78 -15.38
N ASP A 30 -36.25 26.93 -15.91
CA ASP A 30 -37.56 26.64 -15.34
C ASP A 30 -37.45 25.59 -14.22
N LEU A 31 -38.04 25.91 -13.06
CA LEU A 31 -38.13 24.99 -11.94
C LEU A 31 -39.05 23.81 -12.31
N LEU A 32 -38.48 22.62 -12.51
CA LEU A 32 -39.23 21.37 -12.69
C LEU A 32 -39.91 20.95 -11.38
N THR A 33 -41.16 20.53 -11.47
CA THR A 33 -41.91 19.92 -10.39
C THR A 33 -41.45 18.48 -10.13
N GLU A 34 -41.73 17.93 -8.94
CA GLU A 34 -41.45 16.52 -8.64
C GLU A 34 -42.15 15.55 -9.60
N GLN A 35 -43.34 15.91 -10.09
CA GLN A 35 -44.07 15.09 -11.05
C GLN A 35 -43.35 15.06 -12.40
N GLU A 36 -42.88 16.20 -12.88
CA GLU A 36 -42.11 16.29 -14.14
C GLU A 36 -40.78 15.53 -14.03
N LEU A 37 -40.07 15.65 -12.91
CA LEU A 37 -38.84 14.87 -12.66
C LEU A 37 -39.10 13.35 -12.68
N LYS A 38 -40.21 12.89 -12.10
CA LYS A 38 -40.63 11.48 -12.18
C LYS A 38 -40.96 11.06 -13.61
N ASP A 39 -41.59 11.94 -14.39
CA ASP A 39 -41.91 11.68 -15.80
C ASP A 39 -40.64 11.61 -16.69
N TYR A 40 -39.57 12.30 -16.30
CA TYR A 40 -38.22 12.14 -16.88
C TYR A 40 -37.46 10.89 -16.39
N GLY A 41 -38.07 10.09 -15.52
CA GLY A 41 -37.47 8.87 -14.99
C GLY A 41 -36.54 9.06 -13.79
N VAL A 42 -36.57 10.23 -13.14
CA VAL A 42 -35.79 10.46 -11.91
C VAL A 42 -36.51 9.82 -10.71
N ASP A 43 -35.82 8.91 -10.02
CA ASP A 43 -36.31 8.33 -8.75
C ASP A 43 -36.03 9.28 -7.58
N ILE A 44 -36.97 10.21 -7.35
CA ILE A 44 -36.91 11.21 -6.28
C ILE A 44 -36.96 10.55 -4.89
N ASP A 45 -37.65 9.42 -4.76
CA ASP A 45 -37.79 8.71 -3.49
C ASP A 45 -36.45 8.08 -3.08
N ALA A 46 -35.67 7.56 -4.04
CA ALA A 46 -34.30 7.13 -3.82
C ALA A 46 -33.36 8.29 -3.40
N LEU A 47 -33.46 9.45 -4.07
CA LEU A 47 -32.66 10.63 -3.73
C LEU A 47 -32.97 11.15 -2.32
N ASN A 48 -34.25 11.21 -1.95
CA ASN A 48 -34.68 11.65 -0.62
C ASN A 48 -34.28 10.66 0.47
N ALA A 49 -34.39 9.35 0.22
CA ALA A 49 -33.94 8.31 1.15
C ALA A 49 -32.43 8.41 1.42
N PHE A 50 -31.62 8.58 0.37
CA PHE A 50 -30.17 8.77 0.51
C PHE A 50 -29.83 10.07 1.25
N LYS A 51 -30.47 11.19 0.89
CA LYS A 51 -30.28 12.49 1.57
C LYS A 51 -30.58 12.43 3.06
N PHE A 52 -31.61 11.69 3.46
CA PHE A 52 -31.97 11.51 4.87
C PHE A 52 -30.91 10.70 5.63
N LEU A 53 -30.39 9.63 5.00
CA LEU A 53 -29.38 8.77 5.62
C LEU A 53 -27.98 9.40 5.64
N THR A 54 -27.69 10.31 4.71
CA THR A 54 -26.39 11.01 4.57
C THR A 54 -26.36 12.40 5.18
N GLY A 55 -27.03 12.59 6.33
CA GLY A 55 -26.89 13.81 7.12
C GLY A 55 -25.43 14.09 7.53
N PRO A 56 -25.09 15.35 7.86
CA PRO A 56 -23.73 15.72 8.29
C PRO A 56 -23.19 14.87 9.43
N GLU A 57 -24.05 14.45 10.37
CA GLU A 57 -23.69 13.58 11.48
C GLU A 57 -23.26 12.18 11.01
N THR A 58 -23.97 11.60 10.04
CA THR A 58 -23.60 10.31 9.46
C THR A 58 -22.28 10.42 8.71
N VAL A 59 -22.08 11.49 7.93
CA VAL A 59 -20.85 11.70 7.16
C VAL A 59 -19.64 11.88 8.09
N LEU A 60 -19.78 12.67 9.16
CA LEU A 60 -18.72 12.83 10.17
C LEU A 60 -18.40 11.51 10.85
N ALA A 61 -19.42 10.75 11.26
CA ALA A 61 -19.21 9.46 11.91
C ALA A 61 -18.49 8.45 10.98
N LEU A 62 -18.78 8.43 9.68
CA LEU A 62 -18.06 7.62 8.70
C LEU A 62 -16.60 8.06 8.54
N LEU A 63 -16.32 9.36 8.53
CA LEU A 63 -14.95 9.89 8.44
C LEU A 63 -14.13 9.54 9.68
N ASP A 64 -14.71 9.73 10.87
CA ASP A 64 -14.07 9.39 12.15
C ASP A 64 -13.82 7.89 12.28
N GLU A 65 -14.76 7.05 11.83
CA GLU A 65 -14.57 5.60 11.80
C GLU A 65 -13.49 5.19 10.79
N ARG A 66 -13.48 5.78 9.59
CA ARG A 66 -12.44 5.54 8.59
C ARG A 66 -11.06 5.91 9.12
N GLU A 67 -10.92 7.05 9.79
CA GLU A 67 -9.65 7.48 10.37
C GLU A 67 -9.18 6.52 11.46
N ARG A 68 -10.08 6.13 12.38
CA ARG A 68 -9.77 5.14 13.41
C ARG A 68 -9.36 3.79 12.81
N ASN A 69 -10.04 3.32 11.78
CA ASN A 69 -9.72 2.06 11.10
C ASN A 69 -8.35 2.13 10.42
N GLN A 70 -8.00 3.25 9.78
CA GLN A 70 -6.67 3.47 9.21
C GLN A 70 -5.57 3.47 10.27
N GLN A 71 -5.81 4.09 11.43
CA GLN A 71 -4.87 4.08 12.55
C GLN A 71 -4.74 2.68 13.17
N TYR A 72 -5.83 1.91 13.24
CA TYR A 72 -5.81 0.53 13.70
C TYR A 72 -4.97 -0.37 12.78
N ILE A 73 -5.17 -0.28 11.46
CA ILE A 73 -4.38 -1.05 10.48
C ILE A 73 -2.89 -0.77 10.65
N LYS A 74 -2.49 0.51 10.72
CA LYS A 74 -1.08 0.88 10.94
C LYS A 74 -0.49 0.30 12.23
N ARG A 75 -1.23 0.31 13.33
CA ARG A 75 -0.78 -0.29 14.60
C ARG A 75 -0.67 -1.81 14.49
N ARG A 76 -1.62 -2.46 13.82
CA ARG A 76 -1.59 -3.91 13.60
C ARG A 76 -0.45 -4.34 12.70
N ASP A 77 -0.13 -3.55 11.67
CA ASP A 77 1.00 -3.83 10.78
C ASP A 77 2.31 -3.75 11.58
N GLN A 78 2.48 -2.71 12.40
CA GLN A 78 3.66 -2.59 13.28
C GLN A 78 3.74 -3.73 14.29
N GLU A 79 2.63 -4.07 14.94
CA GLU A 79 2.57 -5.17 15.91
C GLU A 79 2.92 -6.52 15.24
N ASN A 80 2.42 -6.77 14.04
CA ASN A 80 2.72 -7.98 13.28
C ASN A 80 4.20 -8.04 12.88
N GLU A 81 4.82 -6.91 12.53
CA GLU A 81 6.26 -6.80 12.26
C GLU A 81 7.08 -7.15 13.52
N ASP A 82 6.73 -6.56 14.66
CA ASP A 82 7.39 -6.83 15.94
C ASP A 82 7.24 -8.31 16.37
N ILE A 83 6.06 -8.91 16.14
CA ILE A 83 5.81 -10.33 16.40
C ILE A 83 6.68 -11.20 15.49
N ALA A 84 6.77 -10.88 14.19
CA ALA A 84 7.57 -11.66 13.25
C ALA A 84 9.05 -11.67 13.64
N LEU A 85 9.60 -10.51 14.03
CA LEU A 85 10.98 -10.39 14.52
C LEU A 85 11.21 -11.16 15.82
N THR A 86 10.23 -11.15 16.73
CA THR A 86 10.33 -11.87 18.00
C THR A 86 10.26 -13.38 17.79
N VAL A 87 9.34 -13.85 16.95
CA VAL A 87 9.19 -15.27 16.63
C VAL A 87 10.42 -15.80 15.91
N GLY A 88 10.99 -15.06 14.94
CA GLY A 88 12.23 -15.44 14.25
C GLY A 88 13.38 -15.71 15.23
N ARG A 89 13.61 -14.78 16.16
CA ARG A 89 14.61 -14.93 17.23
C ARG A 89 14.36 -16.16 18.10
N LEU A 90 13.12 -16.37 18.56
CA LEU A 90 12.77 -17.52 19.39
C LEU A 90 12.96 -18.84 18.64
N LEU A 91 12.73 -18.89 17.33
CA LEU A 91 12.98 -20.09 16.52
C LEU A 91 14.47 -20.42 16.44
N ILE A 92 15.32 -19.40 16.28
CA ILE A 92 16.79 -19.56 16.31
C ILE A 92 17.25 -20.07 17.68
N GLU A 93 16.85 -19.39 18.76
CA GLU A 93 17.22 -19.75 20.14
C GLU A 93 16.75 -21.16 20.50
N ASN A 94 15.50 -21.52 20.17
CA ASN A 94 14.98 -22.87 20.40
C ASN A 94 15.70 -23.91 19.55
N GLY A 95 16.00 -23.61 18.28
CA GLY A 95 16.77 -24.50 17.40
C GLY A 95 18.14 -24.81 17.99
N GLN A 96 18.88 -23.80 18.43
CA GLN A 96 20.18 -23.98 19.09
C GLN A 96 20.06 -24.85 20.35
N LEU A 97 19.09 -24.58 21.22
CA LEU A 97 18.84 -25.37 22.43
C LEU A 97 18.51 -26.84 22.11
N VAL A 98 17.71 -27.08 21.07
CA VAL A 98 17.37 -28.43 20.62
C VAL A 98 18.61 -29.15 20.11
N ALA A 99 19.43 -28.48 19.28
CA ALA A 99 20.68 -29.06 18.78
C ALA A 99 21.65 -29.39 19.92
N ASP A 100 21.81 -28.50 20.90
CA ASP A 100 22.64 -28.74 22.08
C ASP A 100 22.12 -29.90 22.94
N THR A 101 20.81 -29.99 23.11
CA THR A 101 20.19 -31.12 23.83
C THR A 101 20.43 -32.44 23.12
N LEU A 102 20.33 -32.47 21.79
CA LEU A 102 20.61 -33.67 20.98
C LEU A 102 22.08 -34.09 21.07
N ARG A 103 23.02 -33.14 21.07
CA ARG A 103 24.44 -33.44 21.31
C ARG A 103 24.68 -33.99 22.72
N HIS A 104 24.04 -33.40 23.74
CA HIS A 104 24.12 -33.91 25.10
C HIS A 104 23.53 -35.32 25.24
N LEU A 105 22.49 -35.66 24.48
CA LEU A 105 21.97 -37.03 24.44
C LEU A 105 22.99 -37.99 23.83
N ALA A 106 23.63 -37.60 22.73
CA ALA A 106 24.70 -38.38 22.12
C ALA A 106 25.90 -38.59 23.08
N ASP A 107 26.29 -37.56 23.84
CA ASP A 107 27.43 -37.62 24.77
C ASP A 107 27.15 -38.43 26.05
N ASN A 108 25.88 -38.49 26.49
CA ASN A 108 25.48 -39.17 27.72
C ASN A 108 25.12 -40.65 27.54
N GLU A 109 24.99 -41.13 26.30
CA GLU A 109 24.52 -42.48 26.04
C GLU A 109 25.59 -43.53 26.37
N ILE A 110 25.25 -44.46 27.27
CA ILE A 110 26.09 -45.60 27.65
C ILE A 110 25.92 -46.66 26.53
N ASP A 111 26.84 -46.74 25.58
CA ASP A 111 26.93 -47.79 24.56
C ASP A 111 25.61 -48.12 23.81
N SER A 112 25.21 -47.25 22.88
CA SER A 112 24.45 -47.54 21.65
C SER A 112 23.37 -48.65 21.71
N ASP A 113 22.19 -48.35 22.27
CA ASP A 113 20.99 -49.09 21.91
C ASP A 113 20.65 -48.76 20.44
N TYR A 114 20.73 -49.76 19.57
CA TYR A 114 20.24 -49.63 18.19
C TYR A 114 18.73 -49.57 18.22
N PHE A 115 18.16 -48.56 17.57
CA PHE A 115 16.72 -48.57 17.28
C PHE A 115 16.50 -48.95 15.82
N ALA A 116 15.44 -49.73 15.60
CA ALA A 116 14.96 -50.08 14.27
C ALA A 116 13.52 -49.60 14.12
N ILE A 117 13.24 -48.88 13.05
CA ILE A 117 11.88 -48.60 12.60
C ILE A 117 11.53 -49.69 11.60
N THR A 118 10.43 -50.40 11.86
CA THR A 118 9.98 -51.51 11.01
C THR A 118 8.54 -51.31 10.59
N SER A 119 8.24 -51.58 9.33
CA SER A 119 6.88 -51.61 8.80
C SER A 119 6.46 -53.05 8.51
N THR A 120 5.25 -53.42 8.92
CA THR A 120 4.72 -54.78 8.72
C THR A 120 3.48 -54.73 7.84
N ASN A 121 3.46 -55.56 6.80
CA ASN A 121 2.28 -55.81 5.97
C ASN A 121 2.05 -57.32 5.80
N GLU A 122 1.06 -57.68 4.97
CA GLU A 122 0.70 -59.07 4.67
C GLU A 122 1.80 -59.89 3.98
N ASN A 123 2.84 -59.25 3.44
CA ASN A 123 4.01 -59.89 2.84
C ASN A 123 5.21 -60.01 3.79
N GLY A 124 5.14 -59.48 5.01
CA GLY A 124 6.21 -59.57 6.01
C GLY A 124 6.52 -58.26 6.73
N THR A 125 7.60 -58.27 7.51
CA THR A 125 8.14 -57.09 8.19
C THR A 125 9.41 -56.62 7.49
N GLU A 126 9.46 -55.36 7.10
CA GLU A 126 10.63 -54.70 6.52
C GLU A 126 11.25 -53.77 7.57
N ILE A 127 12.58 -53.75 7.65
CA ILE A 127 13.30 -52.78 8.49
C ILE A 127 13.48 -51.54 7.64
N ASP A 128 12.72 -50.50 7.95
CA ASP A 128 12.75 -49.24 7.21
C ASP A 128 14.06 -48.50 7.52
N HIS A 129 14.42 -48.38 8.80
CA HIS A 129 15.64 -47.72 9.28
C HIS A 129 16.23 -48.44 10.48
N GLU A 130 17.56 -48.55 10.54
CA GLU A 130 18.31 -49.10 11.68
C GLU A 130 19.56 -48.25 11.90
N MET A 131 19.69 -47.64 13.09
CA MET A 131 20.85 -46.82 13.44
C MET A 131 21.05 -46.74 14.96
N ALA A 132 22.27 -46.38 15.36
CA ALA A 132 22.56 -46.04 16.75
C ALA A 132 21.81 -44.75 17.12
N ILE A 133 21.22 -44.69 18.31
CA ILE A 133 20.57 -43.48 18.83
C ILE A 133 21.56 -42.30 18.85
N THR A 134 22.83 -42.57 19.19
CA THR A 134 23.92 -41.60 19.11
C THR A 134 24.06 -40.98 17.70
N ASP A 135 24.10 -41.81 16.66
CA ASP A 135 24.23 -41.35 15.27
C ASP A 135 23.01 -40.54 14.83
N TYR A 136 21.81 -40.98 15.24
CA TYR A 136 20.58 -40.26 14.96
C TYR A 136 20.56 -38.89 15.64
N ALA A 137 20.94 -38.82 16.92
CA ALA A 137 20.98 -37.58 17.68
C ALA A 137 21.96 -36.56 17.07
N LEU A 138 23.14 -37.02 16.62
CA LEU A 138 24.11 -36.18 15.92
C LEU A 138 23.59 -35.72 14.55
N GLN A 139 22.97 -36.59 13.77
CA GLN A 139 22.36 -36.22 12.48
C GLN A 139 21.21 -35.22 12.65
N ALA A 140 20.35 -35.43 13.65
CA ALA A 140 19.26 -34.53 13.98
C ALA A 140 19.79 -33.17 14.45
N ALA A 141 20.83 -33.14 15.30
CA ALA A 141 21.48 -31.90 15.72
C ALA A 141 22.06 -31.13 14.52
N GLY A 142 22.77 -31.82 13.63
CA GLY A 142 23.32 -31.22 12.41
C GLY A 142 22.23 -30.67 11.48
N THR A 143 21.12 -31.38 11.34
CA THR A 143 19.97 -30.90 10.55
C THR A 143 19.39 -29.61 11.16
N VAL A 144 19.27 -29.55 12.48
CA VAL A 144 18.78 -28.35 13.18
C VAL A 144 19.75 -27.18 13.01
N ASP A 145 21.07 -27.40 13.06
CA ASP A 145 22.07 -26.36 12.81
C ASP A 145 21.95 -25.78 11.39
N GLU A 146 21.78 -26.63 10.38
CA GLU A 146 21.59 -26.19 9.00
C GLU A 146 20.33 -25.32 8.85
N LEU A 147 19.24 -25.70 9.51
CA LEU A 147 18.00 -24.92 9.53
C LEU A 147 18.17 -23.58 10.24
N VAL A 148 18.87 -23.54 11.39
CA VAL A 148 19.19 -22.31 12.12
C VAL A 148 20.05 -21.39 11.25
N ALA A 149 21.10 -21.91 10.63
CA ALA A 149 21.97 -21.14 9.75
C ALA A 149 21.22 -20.59 8.52
N ALA A 150 20.31 -21.38 7.94
CA ALA A 150 19.44 -20.94 6.85
C ALA A 150 18.51 -19.80 7.31
N LEU A 151 17.95 -19.90 8.51
CA LEU A 151 17.07 -18.87 9.09
C LEU A 151 17.83 -17.57 9.35
N GLU A 152 19.01 -17.63 9.96
CA GLU A 152 19.88 -16.45 10.18
C GLU A 152 20.28 -15.76 8.86
N SER A 153 20.59 -16.56 7.83
CA SER A 153 20.88 -16.05 6.48
C SER A 153 19.67 -15.36 5.85
N ALA A 154 18.47 -15.94 6.03
CA ALA A 154 17.22 -15.35 5.55
C ALA A 154 16.90 -14.03 6.27
N GLU A 155 17.04 -13.96 7.59
CA GLU A 155 16.86 -12.73 8.37
C GLU A 155 17.80 -11.62 7.91
N LYS A 156 19.08 -11.94 7.69
CA LYS A 156 20.05 -10.99 7.14
C LYS A 156 19.65 -10.52 5.75
N ARG A 157 19.15 -11.42 4.90
CA ARG A 157 18.72 -11.08 3.54
C ARG A 157 17.50 -10.18 3.55
N ILE A 158 16.54 -10.42 4.44
CA ILE A 158 15.37 -9.56 4.63
C ILE A 158 15.81 -8.17 5.08
N ALA A 159 16.67 -8.07 6.10
CA ALA A 159 17.20 -6.80 6.56
C ALA A 159 17.95 -6.02 5.46
N GLU A 160 18.72 -6.71 4.60
CA GLU A 160 19.36 -6.09 3.43
C GLU A 160 18.34 -5.56 2.40
N LEU A 161 17.23 -6.26 2.20
CA LEU A 161 16.18 -5.86 1.27
C LEU A 161 15.38 -4.67 1.82
N GLU A 162 15.02 -4.71 3.10
CA GLU A 162 14.34 -3.61 3.79
C GLU A 162 15.19 -2.35 3.84
N ALA A 163 16.50 -2.48 4.07
CA ALA A 163 17.42 -1.34 4.03
C ALA A 163 17.55 -0.70 2.64
N ARG A 164 17.24 -1.45 1.57
CA ARG A 164 17.17 -0.93 0.19
C ARG A 164 15.82 -0.33 -0.16
N GLU A 165 14.78 -0.67 0.60
CA GLU A 165 13.45 -0.10 0.41
C GLU A 165 13.43 1.35 0.86
N ILE A 166 13.02 2.25 -0.04
CA ILE A 166 12.83 3.66 0.30
C ILE A 166 11.39 3.79 0.80
N LYS A 167 11.21 4.21 2.06
CA LYS A 167 9.88 4.47 2.62
C LYS A 167 9.54 5.98 2.50
N PRO A 168 8.32 6.36 2.09
CA PRO A 168 7.90 7.76 2.05
C PRO A 168 7.83 8.38 3.45
N ALA A 169 8.23 9.64 3.59
CA ALA A 169 7.97 10.40 4.82
C ALA A 169 6.47 10.75 4.97
N LYS A 170 6.04 11.11 6.18
CA LYS A 170 4.66 11.55 6.43
C LYS A 170 4.35 12.81 5.61
N GLY A 171 3.35 12.71 4.72
CA GLY A 171 2.97 13.80 3.81
C GLY A 171 3.75 13.81 2.48
N GLU A 172 4.59 12.81 2.24
CA GLU A 172 5.32 12.61 0.98
C GLU A 172 4.64 11.54 0.13
N VAL A 173 4.62 11.75 -1.19
CA VAL A 173 4.25 10.71 -2.16
C VAL A 173 5.53 10.21 -2.82
N LEU A 174 5.92 8.96 -2.51
CA LEU A 174 7.07 8.32 -3.13
C LEU A 174 6.66 7.64 -4.44
N VAL A 175 7.34 8.00 -5.52
CA VAL A 175 7.20 7.34 -6.83
C VAL A 175 8.50 6.61 -7.16
N VAL A 176 8.45 5.29 -7.30
CA VAL A 176 9.60 4.44 -7.63
C VAL A 176 9.51 4.01 -9.10
N VAL A 177 10.48 4.44 -9.92
CA VAL A 177 10.59 4.03 -11.33
C VAL A 177 11.70 2.97 -11.46
N SER A 178 11.32 1.70 -11.62
CA SER A 178 12.24 0.55 -11.65
C SER A 178 12.36 -0.10 -13.03
N GLY A 179 13.50 -0.72 -13.32
CA GLY A 179 13.76 -1.47 -14.57
C GLY A 179 15.25 -1.55 -14.92
N PHE A 180 15.58 -2.22 -16.03
CA PHE A 180 16.97 -2.42 -16.46
C PHE A 180 17.64 -1.12 -16.94
N THR A 181 18.97 -1.06 -16.94
CA THR A 181 19.72 0.07 -17.52
C THR A 181 19.36 0.24 -18.99
N GLY A 182 19.08 1.48 -19.42
CA GLY A 182 18.70 1.78 -20.80
C GLY A 182 17.22 1.58 -21.16
N CYS A 183 16.37 1.09 -20.26
CA CYS A 183 14.94 0.88 -20.55
C CYS A 183 14.05 2.13 -20.44
N GLY A 184 14.64 3.34 -20.44
CA GLY A 184 13.87 4.60 -20.42
C GLY A 184 13.43 5.12 -19.05
N LYS A 185 13.87 4.53 -17.93
CA LYS A 185 13.50 4.96 -16.56
C LYS A 185 13.75 6.45 -16.30
N SER A 186 14.92 6.93 -16.72
CA SER A 186 15.32 8.33 -16.53
C SER A 186 14.47 9.29 -17.36
N ALA A 187 13.92 8.85 -18.49
CA ALA A 187 12.97 9.65 -19.25
C ALA A 187 11.64 9.76 -18.48
N ILE A 188 11.08 8.63 -18.01
CA ILE A 188 9.84 8.60 -17.23
C ILE A 188 9.99 9.40 -15.93
N ALA A 189 11.05 9.18 -15.17
CA ALA A 189 11.32 9.94 -13.94
C ALA A 189 11.51 11.45 -14.22
N GLY A 190 12.09 11.81 -15.37
CA GLY A 190 12.20 13.19 -15.83
C GLY A 190 10.86 13.83 -16.19
N GLU A 191 9.99 13.11 -16.91
CA GLU A 191 8.64 13.59 -17.23
C GLU A 191 7.82 13.85 -15.97
N ILE A 192 7.89 12.94 -15.00
CA ILE A 192 7.24 13.10 -13.69
C ILE A 192 7.80 14.32 -12.96
N GLU A 193 9.13 14.49 -12.94
CA GLU A 193 9.77 15.67 -12.32
C GLU A 193 9.30 16.99 -12.95
N ILE A 194 9.23 17.05 -14.29
CA ILE A 194 8.78 18.24 -15.02
C ILE A 194 7.31 18.52 -14.72
N ALA A 195 6.44 17.52 -14.82
CA ALA A 195 5.00 17.68 -14.62
C ALA A 195 4.69 18.17 -13.20
N MET A 196 5.32 17.57 -12.18
CA MET A 196 5.11 17.96 -10.78
C MET A 196 5.63 19.38 -10.51
N LYS A 197 6.79 19.75 -11.05
CA LYS A 197 7.30 21.14 -10.94
C LYS A 197 6.40 22.15 -11.63
N ALA A 198 5.83 21.81 -12.78
CA ALA A 198 4.93 22.71 -13.54
C ALA A 198 3.65 23.05 -12.76
N ILE A 199 3.13 22.10 -11.96
CA ILE A 199 1.96 22.33 -11.09
C ILE A 199 2.34 22.88 -9.70
N GLY A 200 3.61 23.22 -9.48
CA GLY A 200 4.09 23.81 -8.22
C GLY A 200 4.33 22.81 -7.09
N VAL A 201 4.35 21.50 -7.36
CA VAL A 201 4.68 20.47 -6.36
C VAL A 201 6.20 20.38 -6.21
N PRO A 202 6.75 20.47 -4.98
CA PRO A 202 8.18 20.32 -4.77
C PRO A 202 8.61 18.87 -5.03
N VAL A 203 9.61 18.68 -5.89
CA VAL A 203 10.15 17.36 -6.27
C VAL A 203 11.60 17.22 -5.84
N LYS A 204 11.92 16.06 -5.26
CA LYS A 204 13.30 15.63 -4.99
C LYS A 204 13.56 14.30 -5.69
N TRP A 205 14.46 14.29 -6.68
CA TRP A 205 14.89 13.05 -7.34
C TRP A 205 16.17 12.53 -6.67
N THR A 206 16.02 11.56 -5.77
CA THR A 206 17.13 10.94 -5.05
C THR A 206 17.92 9.98 -5.96
N ASN A 207 19.25 10.04 -5.93
CA ASN A 207 20.19 9.19 -6.71
C ASN A 207 20.08 9.31 -8.25
N GLY A 208 19.33 10.26 -8.80
CA GLY A 208 19.12 10.41 -10.25
C GLY A 208 20.33 10.94 -11.04
N ASP A 209 21.24 11.66 -10.39
CA ASP A 209 22.31 12.41 -11.07
C ASP A 209 23.27 11.52 -11.87
N ALA A 210 23.58 10.31 -11.36
CA ALA A 210 24.48 9.39 -12.04
C ALA A 210 23.85 8.83 -13.32
N GLU A 211 22.57 8.43 -13.27
CA GLU A 211 21.85 7.90 -14.43
C GLU A 211 21.54 9.00 -15.46
N LYS A 212 21.18 10.22 -15.00
CA LYS A 212 21.01 11.41 -15.86
C LYS A 212 22.28 11.72 -16.66
N ARG A 213 23.45 11.74 -16.00
CA ARG A 213 24.74 12.00 -16.66
C ARG A 213 25.11 10.93 -17.67
N MET A 214 24.85 9.65 -17.36
CA MET A 214 25.11 8.56 -18.30
C MET A 214 24.21 8.60 -19.54
N THR A 215 22.96 9.02 -19.37
CA THR A 215 21.95 9.00 -20.45
C THR A 215 21.82 10.32 -21.21
N GLY A 216 22.54 11.37 -20.78
CA GLY A 216 22.44 12.71 -21.39
C GLY A 216 21.09 13.40 -21.13
N ALA A 217 20.34 12.93 -20.14
CA ALA A 217 19.00 13.41 -19.79
C ALA A 217 19.08 14.69 -18.96
N ASP A 218 19.47 15.81 -19.59
CA ASP A 218 19.46 17.15 -19.00
C ASP A 218 18.22 17.93 -19.46
N TRP A 219 17.25 18.06 -18.57
CA TRP A 219 15.95 18.70 -18.82
C TRP A 219 15.81 20.05 -18.12
N LEU A 220 16.90 20.61 -17.56
CA LEU A 220 16.85 21.88 -16.84
C LEU A 220 16.23 23.00 -17.70
N THR A 221 16.57 23.02 -19.00
CA THR A 221 16.04 23.94 -20.01
C THR A 221 14.53 23.74 -20.26
N ALA A 222 14.06 22.48 -20.24
CA ALA A 222 12.65 22.17 -20.42
C ALA A 222 11.81 22.57 -19.19
N ILE A 223 12.37 22.45 -17.99
CA ILE A 223 11.74 22.92 -16.74
C ILE A 223 11.55 24.45 -16.77
N GLU A 224 12.50 25.20 -17.34
CA GLU A 224 12.34 26.66 -17.50
C GLU A 224 11.25 27.04 -18.51
N MET A 225 11.04 26.25 -19.57
CA MET A 225 9.95 26.49 -20.53
C MET A 225 8.55 26.38 -19.90
N TYR A 226 8.40 25.62 -18.81
CA TYR A 226 7.13 25.43 -18.11
C TYR A 226 6.91 26.38 -16.92
N LYS A 227 7.83 27.33 -16.64
CA LYS A 227 7.55 28.40 -15.68
C LYS A 227 6.52 29.36 -16.30
N PRO A 228 5.27 29.45 -15.80
CA PRO A 228 4.29 30.36 -16.38
C PRO A 228 4.81 31.79 -16.27
N THR A 229 4.98 32.46 -17.41
CA THR A 229 5.38 33.87 -17.44
C THR A 229 4.11 34.71 -17.43
N VAL A 230 3.80 35.34 -16.30
CA VAL A 230 2.67 36.26 -16.20
C VAL A 230 3.09 37.61 -16.78
N ARG A 231 2.55 37.98 -17.94
CA ARG A 231 2.71 39.31 -18.54
C ARG A 231 1.43 40.11 -18.28
N ILE A 232 1.49 41.06 -17.36
CA ILE A 232 0.41 42.03 -17.11
C ILE A 232 0.60 43.22 -18.05
N ALA A 233 -0.40 43.52 -18.87
CA ALA A 233 -0.43 44.70 -19.73
C ALA A 233 -1.66 45.54 -19.40
N GLU A 234 -1.45 46.76 -18.92
CA GLU A 234 -2.51 47.75 -18.73
C GLU A 234 -2.72 48.51 -20.03
N VAL A 235 -3.94 48.47 -20.58
CA VAL A 235 -4.33 49.19 -21.80
C VAL A 235 -5.46 50.15 -21.44
N ASN A 236 -5.22 51.45 -21.61
CA ASN A 236 -6.23 52.47 -21.34
C ASN A 236 -7.19 52.57 -22.53
N VAL A 237 -8.48 52.32 -22.30
CA VAL A 237 -9.52 52.47 -23.32
C VAL A 237 -10.10 53.88 -23.23
N PRO A 238 -10.08 54.70 -24.29
CA PRO A 238 -10.66 56.04 -24.25
C PRO A 238 -12.16 55.94 -23.93
N ARG A 239 -12.63 56.75 -22.98
CA ARG A 239 -14.06 56.84 -22.67
C ARG A 239 -14.80 57.39 -23.89
N ALA A 240 -15.85 56.69 -24.32
CA ALA A 240 -16.84 57.27 -25.22
C ALA A 240 -17.46 58.50 -24.56
N ALA A 241 -17.58 59.60 -25.32
CA ALA A 241 -18.17 60.84 -24.84
C ALA A 241 -19.63 60.58 -24.39
N GLY A 242 -19.91 60.68 -23.09
CA GLY A 242 -21.29 60.64 -22.58
C GLY A 242 -21.52 59.94 -21.24
N ILE A 243 -20.56 59.18 -20.71
CA ILE A 243 -20.76 58.47 -19.42
C ILE A 243 -20.38 59.39 -18.25
N ARG A 244 -21.38 59.98 -17.57
CA ARG A 244 -21.19 60.74 -16.32
C ARG A 244 -21.07 59.80 -15.13
N ILE A 245 -20.17 60.14 -14.21
CA ILE A 245 -19.96 59.44 -12.95
C ILE A 245 -21.02 59.92 -11.96
N LYS A 246 -21.55 59.02 -11.13
CA LYS A 246 -22.39 59.38 -9.98
C LYS A 246 -21.49 60.10 -8.95
N GLY A 247 -21.45 61.43 -9.00
CA GLY A 247 -20.61 62.26 -8.12
C GLY A 247 -20.20 63.64 -8.67
N GLU A 248 -20.48 63.96 -9.94
CA GLU A 248 -20.44 65.32 -10.49
C GLU A 248 -21.85 65.82 -10.87
#